data_AF-A0A429MMQ2-F1
#
_entry.id   AF-A0A429MMQ2-F1
#
_cell.length_a   1.000
_cell.length_b   1.000
_cell.length_c   1.000
_cell.angle_alpha   90.00
_cell.angle_beta   90.00
_cell.angle_gamma   90.00
#
_symmetry.space_group_name_H-M   'P 1'
#
loop_
_entity.id
_entity.type
_entity.pdbx_description
1 polymer ?
#
loop_
_entity_poly.entity_id
_entity_poly.type
_entity_poly.pdbx_seq_one_letter_code
_entity_poly.pdbx_strand_id
1 'polypeptide(L)'
;MQLKQLAATCALLSATAMVQAKPIWQDFSVTGLYGENYEVVDDKETTITLEYAAKVKYADVFFFMDRMRGENDHKSTYFELSPRLSLGEVSGKKLAYGPIKDVLI
;
A
#
# COMPACT_ATOMS: atom_id res chain seq x y z
N MET A 1 -25.88 -6.94 7.31
CA MET A 1 -24.59 -7.55 6.94
C MET A 1 -24.65 -9.02 7.30
N GLN A 2 -24.62 -9.93 6.32
CA GLN A 2 -24.98 -11.33 6.55
C GLN A 2 -23.77 -12.15 7.02
N LEU A 3 -23.98 -13.11 7.93
CA LEU A 3 -22.96 -14.01 8.51
C LEU A 3 -22.05 -14.67 7.45
N LYS A 4 -22.57 -14.88 6.23
CA LYS A 4 -21.83 -15.39 5.08
C LYS A 4 -20.71 -14.45 4.61
N GLN A 5 -20.94 -13.13 4.65
CA GLN A 5 -19.92 -12.12 4.32
C GLN A 5 -18.81 -12.13 5.37
N LEU A 6 -19.17 -12.26 6.65
CA LEU A 6 -18.20 -12.35 7.74
C LEU A 6 -17.34 -13.64 7.63
N ALA A 7 -17.96 -14.78 7.35
CA ALA A 7 -17.25 -16.04 7.15
C ALA A 7 -16.31 -16.00 5.92
N ALA A 8 -16.76 -15.41 4.80
CA ALA A 8 -15.93 -15.23 3.62
C ALA A 8 -14.72 -14.33 3.89
N THR A 9 -14.92 -13.21 4.59
CA THR A 9 -13.82 -12.31 5.00
C THR A 9 -12.83 -13.02 5.92
N CYS A 10 -13.32 -13.79 6.91
CA CYS A 10 -12.45 -14.58 7.78
C CYS A 10 -11.64 -15.65 7.02
N ALA A 11 -12.26 -16.34 6.04
CA ALA A 11 -11.57 -17.33 5.22
C ALA A 11 -10.46 -16.70 4.34
N LEU A 12 -10.74 -15.53 3.74
CA LEU A 12 -9.76 -14.76 2.96
C LEU A 12 -8.58 -14.29 3.83
N LEU A 13 -8.85 -13.76 5.03
CA LEU A 13 -7.82 -13.35 5.98
C LEU A 13 -6.96 -14.54 6.45
N SER A 14 -7.57 -15.71 6.67
CA SER A 14 -6.86 -16.92 7.08
C SER A 14 -5.87 -17.42 6.01
N ALA A 15 -6.22 -17.31 4.73
CA ALA A 15 -5.34 -17.69 3.64
C ALA A 15 -4.10 -16.78 3.53
N THR A 16 -4.25 -15.48 3.84
CA THR A 16 -3.11 -14.53 3.83
C THR A 16 -2.12 -14.76 4.97
N ALA A 17 -2.56 -15.31 6.10
CA ALA A 17 -1.67 -15.66 7.22
C ALA A 17 -0.70 -16.81 6.88
N MET A 18 -1.03 -17.63 5.89
CA MET A 18 -0.25 -18.82 5.49
C MET A 18 0.88 -18.50 4.50
N VAL A 19 0.89 -17.31 3.89
CA VAL A 19 1.93 -16.86 2.95
C VAL A 19 2.75 -15.76 3.60
N GLN A 20 3.53 -16.13 4.62
CA GLN A 20 4.49 -15.23 5.25
C GLN A 20 5.82 -15.31 4.50
N ALA A 21 5.97 -14.53 3.43
CA ALA A 21 7.29 -14.29 2.88
C ALA A 21 8.03 -13.34 3.82
N LYS A 22 9.13 -13.80 4.44
CA LYS A 22 9.96 -12.95 5.30
C LYS A 22 10.39 -11.70 4.52
N PRO A 23 10.07 -10.48 5.00
CA PRO A 23 10.57 -9.26 4.39
C PRO A 23 12.09 -9.29 4.35
N ILE A 24 12.64 -9.02 3.17
CA ILE A 24 14.06 -8.69 3.00
C ILE A 24 14.32 -7.37 3.73
N TRP A 25 13.42 -6.41 3.52
CA TRP A 25 13.31 -5.19 4.31
C TRP A 25 11.86 -4.72 4.34
N GLN A 26 11.53 -3.93 5.35
CA GLN A 26 10.26 -3.22 5.47
C GLN A 26 10.49 -1.93 6.26
N ASP A 27 9.68 -0.92 6.00
CA ASP A 27 9.70 0.37 6.66
C ASP A 27 8.27 0.89 6.87
N PHE A 28 8.08 1.59 7.97
CA PHE A 28 6.79 2.17 8.38
C PHE A 28 7.01 3.61 8.81
N SER A 29 6.20 4.52 8.27
CA SER A 29 6.23 5.94 8.64
C SER A 29 4.86 6.41 9.12
N VAL A 30 4.89 7.43 9.98
CA VAL A 30 3.71 8.23 10.35
C VAL A 30 4.11 9.69 10.22
N THR A 31 3.41 10.43 9.37
CA THR A 31 3.69 11.83 9.10
C THR A 31 2.47 12.69 9.41
N GLY A 32 2.68 13.84 10.05
CA GLY A 32 1.67 14.86 10.26
C GLY A 32 2.00 16.11 9.46
N LEU A 33 1.03 16.63 8.71
CA LEU A 33 1.18 17.82 7.88
C LEU A 33 0.03 18.79 8.15
N TYR A 34 0.33 20.08 8.25
CA TYR A 34 -0.64 21.15 8.10
C TYR A 34 -0.24 21.99 6.89
N GLY A 35 -1.18 22.21 5.97
CA GLY A 35 -0.96 22.97 4.75
C GLY A 35 -2.04 24.01 4.50
N GLU A 36 -1.72 25.00 3.69
CA GLU A 36 -2.62 26.07 3.24
C GLU A 36 -2.45 26.29 1.72
N ASN A 37 -3.44 26.88 1.06
CA ASN A 37 -3.51 27.13 -0.38
C ASN A 37 -3.53 25.85 -1.24
N TYR A 38 -4.34 24.86 -0.85
CA TYR A 38 -4.56 23.69 -1.70
C TYR A 38 -5.49 23.98 -2.87
N GLU A 39 -5.21 23.39 -4.04
CA GLU A 39 -5.96 23.68 -5.27
C GLU A 39 -7.13 22.73 -5.54
N VAL A 40 -7.07 21.49 -5.02
CA VAL A 40 -8.04 20.43 -5.34
C VAL A 40 -8.96 20.09 -4.15
N VAL A 41 -8.54 20.42 -2.95
CA VAL A 41 -9.20 20.13 -1.66
C VAL A 41 -9.54 21.44 -0.94
N ASP A 42 -9.84 21.40 0.35
CA ASP A 42 -10.08 22.62 1.13
C ASP A 42 -8.82 23.49 1.20
N ASP A 43 -8.97 24.83 1.21
CA ASP A 43 -7.85 25.78 1.21
C ASP A 43 -6.82 25.47 2.31
N LYS A 44 -7.28 24.98 3.46
CA LYS A 44 -6.46 24.56 4.59
C LYS A 44 -6.78 23.13 4.99
N GLU A 45 -5.75 22.33 5.21
CA GLU A 45 -5.93 20.93 5.56
C GLU A 45 -4.87 20.46 6.56
N THR A 46 -5.31 19.63 7.51
CA THR A 46 -4.43 18.85 8.38
C THR A 46 -4.50 17.38 7.98
N THR A 47 -3.35 16.78 7.70
CA THR A 47 -3.23 15.40 7.21
C THR A 47 -2.38 14.57 8.15
N ILE A 48 -2.85 13.37 8.46
CA ILE A 48 -2.04 12.29 9.03
C ILE A 48 -1.86 11.24 7.95
N THR A 49 -0.61 11.00 7.56
CA THR A 49 -0.24 9.99 6.57
C THR A 49 0.37 8.79 7.28
N LEU A 50 -0.08 7.59 6.93
CA LEU A 50 0.58 6.34 7.25
C LEU A 50 1.21 5.80 5.97
N GLU A 51 2.49 5.42 6.01
CA GLU A 51 3.16 4.79 4.86
C GLU A 51 3.75 3.44 5.25
N TYR A 52 3.73 2.51 4.30
CA TYR A 52 4.35 1.21 4.41
C TYR A 52 5.07 0.86 3.11
N ALA A 53 6.35 0.53 3.22
CA ALA A 53 7.16 0.07 2.11
C ALA A 53 7.82 -1.26 2.48
N ALA A 54 7.81 -2.25 1.60
CA ALA A 54 8.48 -3.51 1.86
C ALA A 54 8.95 -4.22 0.59
N LYS A 55 9.99 -5.04 0.75
CA LYS A 55 10.46 -6.01 -0.24
C LYS A 55 10.44 -7.40 0.36
N VAL A 56 9.81 -8.33 -0.35
CA VAL A 56 9.93 -9.78 -0.12
C VAL A 56 10.63 -10.42 -1.32
N LYS A 57 10.87 -11.74 -1.25
CA LYS A 57 11.61 -12.47 -2.29
C LYS A 57 11.10 -12.18 -3.72
N TYR A 58 9.80 -12.23 -3.93
CA TYR A 58 9.18 -12.18 -5.27
C TYR A 58 8.30 -10.94 -5.51
N ALA A 59 8.25 -10.01 -4.55
CA ALA A 59 7.38 -8.84 -4.63
C ALA A 59 7.95 -7.66 -3.85
N ASP A 60 7.56 -6.45 -4.23
CA ASP A 60 7.61 -5.27 -3.35
C ASP A 60 6.27 -4.57 -3.32
N VAL A 61 6.07 -3.75 -2.30
CA VAL A 61 4.87 -2.96 -2.11
C VAL A 61 5.22 -1.59 -1.56
N PHE A 62 4.54 -0.59 -2.08
CA PHE A 62 4.41 0.71 -1.45
C PHE A 62 2.92 0.98 -1.21
N PHE A 63 2.58 1.46 -0.02
CA PHE A 63 1.24 1.82 0.38
C PHE A 63 1.29 3.10 1.19
N PHE A 64 0.36 4.00 0.94
CA PHE A 64 0.10 5.11 1.85
C PHE A 64 -1.38 5.35 2.04
N MET A 65 -1.74 5.91 3.20
CA MET A 65 -3.09 6.33 3.52
C MET A 65 -3.06 7.67 4.24
N ASP A 66 -3.85 8.60 3.73
CA ASP A 66 -4.08 9.92 4.32
C ASP A 66 -5.41 9.94 5.05
N ARG A 67 -5.38 10.40 6.30
CA ARG A 67 -6.55 10.88 7.03
C ARG A 67 -6.46 12.39 7.11
N MET A 68 -7.37 13.06 6.42
CA MET A 68 -7.33 14.49 6.27
C MET A 68 -8.53 15.16 6.95
N ARG A 69 -8.31 16.39 7.41
CA ARG A 69 -9.31 17.26 8.02
C ARG A 69 -9.14 18.67 7.48
N GLY A 70 -10.08 19.08 6.64
CA GLY A 70 -10.13 20.40 6.04
C GLY A 70 -10.99 21.39 6.82
N GLU A 71 -11.44 22.43 6.12
CA GLU A 71 -12.27 23.49 6.69
C GLU A 71 -13.67 22.99 7.05
N ASN A 72 -14.36 23.69 7.96
CA ASN A 72 -15.69 23.31 8.46
C ASN A 72 -15.79 21.86 8.98
N ASP A 73 -14.69 21.31 9.48
CA ASP A 73 -14.58 19.91 9.94
C ASP A 73 -14.84 18.87 8.84
N HIS A 74 -14.61 19.21 7.56
CA HIS A 74 -14.66 18.25 6.48
C HIS A 74 -13.57 17.19 6.69
N LYS A 75 -13.94 15.91 6.59
CA LYS A 75 -13.04 14.77 6.86
C LYS A 75 -13.05 13.82 5.68
N SER A 76 -11.88 13.56 5.13
CA SER A 76 -11.69 12.66 4.00
C SER A 76 -10.64 11.59 4.34
N THR A 77 -10.68 10.49 3.59
CA THR A 77 -9.67 9.44 3.67
C THR A 77 -9.32 9.03 2.26
N TYR A 78 -8.03 9.04 1.96
CA TYR A 78 -7.48 8.65 0.68
C TYR A 78 -6.39 7.61 0.90
N PHE A 79 -6.21 6.68 -0.04
CA PHE A 79 -5.11 5.74 0.02
C PHE A 79 -4.72 5.29 -1.39
N GLU A 80 -3.46 4.90 -1.53
CA GLU A 80 -2.96 4.23 -2.73
C GLU A 80 -2.19 2.98 -2.33
N LEU A 81 -2.31 1.94 -3.17
CA LEU A 81 -1.62 0.67 -3.02
C LEU A 81 -0.91 0.34 -4.33
N SER A 82 0.41 0.21 -4.26
CA SER A 82 1.29 -0.07 -5.40
C SER A 82 2.08 -1.37 -5.15
N PRO A 83 1.45 -2.54 -5.30
CA PRO A 83 2.15 -3.82 -5.25
C PRO A 83 2.81 -4.11 -6.60
N ARG A 84 3.98 -4.75 -6.58
CA ARG A 84 4.65 -5.23 -7.77
C ARG A 84 5.17 -6.65 -7.57
N LEU A 85 4.86 -7.55 -8.50
CA LEU A 85 5.35 -8.93 -8.56
C LEU A 85 6.48 -9.04 -9.58
N SER A 86 7.58 -9.68 -9.19
CA SER A 86 8.68 -10.00 -10.10
C SER A 86 8.34 -11.24 -10.93
N LEU A 87 8.15 -11.07 -12.24
CA LEU A 87 7.90 -12.21 -13.14
C LEU A 87 9.13 -13.11 -13.26
N GLY A 88 10.34 -12.55 -13.18
CA GLY A 88 11.58 -13.35 -13.21
C GLY A 88 11.69 -14.27 -11.99
N GLU A 89 11.49 -13.72 -10.79
CA GLU A 89 11.57 -14.47 -9.53
C GLU A 89 10.41 -15.47 -9.39
N VAL A 90 9.19 -15.08 -9.76
CA VAL A 90 8.00 -15.96 -9.68
C VAL A 90 8.11 -17.12 -10.67
N SER A 91 8.55 -16.86 -11.91
CA SER A 91 8.67 -17.91 -12.93
C SER A 91 9.94 -18.75 -12.83
N GLY A 92 10.92 -18.32 -12.04
CA GLY A 92 12.27 -18.91 -12.00
C GLY A 92 13.05 -18.75 -13.31
N LYS A 93 12.56 -17.92 -14.25
CA LYS A 93 13.22 -17.66 -15.53
C LYS A 93 14.00 -16.35 -15.46
N LYS A 94 15.20 -16.34 -16.04
CA LYS A 94 15.97 -15.11 -16.19
C LYS A 94 15.33 -14.24 -17.28
N LEU A 95 14.59 -13.22 -16.87
CA LEU A 95 13.97 -12.23 -17.76
C LEU A 95 14.84 -10.97 -17.97
N ALA A 96 16.01 -10.90 -17.34
CA ALA A 96 16.94 -9.80 -17.51
C ALA A 96 17.55 -9.79 -18.93
N TYR A 97 17.56 -8.62 -19.58
CA TYR A 97 18.15 -8.41 -20.90
C TYR A 97 18.70 -6.99 -21.04
N GLY A 98 20.01 -6.86 -21.29
CA GLY A 98 20.67 -5.55 -21.38
C GLY A 98 20.47 -4.72 -20.09
N PRO A 99 19.95 -3.48 -20.17
CA PRO A 99 19.69 -2.64 -18.99
C PRO A 99 18.45 -3.07 -18.18
N ILE A 100 17.60 -3.95 -18.72
CA ILE A 100 16.41 -4.45 -18.05
C ILE A 100 16.83 -5.51 -17.03
N LYS A 101 16.60 -5.23 -15.74
CA LYS A 101 16.93 -6.14 -14.64
C LYS A 101 15.84 -7.18 -14.40
N ASP A 102 14.58 -6.81 -14.60
CA ASP A 102 13.41 -7.66 -14.35
C ASP A 102 12.15 -7.07 -15.02
N VAL A 103 11.08 -7.86 -15.08
CA VAL A 103 9.74 -7.43 -15.50
C VAL A 103 8.79 -7.52 -14.31
N LEU A 104 8.19 -6.38 -13.95
CA LEU A 104 7.30 -6.26 -12.80
C LEU A 104 5.85 -6.07 -13.27
N ILE A 105 4.89 -6.64 -12.53
CA ILE A 105 3.44 -6.42 -12.72
C ILE A 105 2.76 -6.00 -11.44
#